data_AF-A0AAD6FH84-F1
#
_entry.id   AF-A0AAD6FH84-F1
#
_cell.length_a   1.000
_cell.length_b   1.000
_cell.length_c   1.000
_cell.angle_alpha   90.00
_cell.angle_beta   90.00
_cell.angle_gamma   90.00
#
_symmetry.space_group_name_H-M   'P 1'
#
loop_
_entity.id
_entity.type
_entity.pdbx_description
1 polymer ?
#
loop_
_entity_poly.entity_id
_entity_poly.type
_entity_poly.pdbx_seq_one_letter_code
_entity_poly.pdbx_strand_id
1 'polypeptide(L)'
;MKDRMQELKHGKETTEEEDEVAVGMDKGFMDEFFEQVEEIRGFIESLAEKVEEVKRNHSAILASPNPDEKTKAELEDLMADIKKLANKIRSKLKSIQNSIEQEESQNKSSADLRIRKTQHSTLSRKFVEVMSEYNTTQSDYRERCKGRIQRQLEI
;
A
#
# COMPACT_ATOMS: atom_id res chain seq x y z
N MET A 1 -30.49 9.33 -10.33
CA MET A 1 -31.06 10.41 -9.49
C MET A 1 -30.98 11.70 -10.27
N LYS A 2 -32.04 12.54 -10.26
CA LYS A 2 -32.02 13.87 -10.89
C LYS A 2 -31.35 14.86 -9.94
N ASP A 3 -30.49 15.72 -10.47
CA ASP A 3 -29.81 16.79 -9.74
C ASP A 3 -30.82 17.83 -9.26
N ARG A 4 -30.89 18.03 -7.93
CA ARG A 4 -31.78 18.99 -7.24
C ARG A 4 -31.01 20.17 -6.64
N MET A 5 -29.74 20.35 -7.01
CA MET A 5 -28.90 21.42 -6.47
C MET A 5 -29.47 22.82 -6.75
N GLN A 6 -30.24 22.99 -7.83
CA GLN A 6 -30.89 24.25 -8.16
C GLN A 6 -32.07 24.61 -7.25
N GLU A 7 -32.77 23.61 -6.69
CA GLU A 7 -33.90 23.84 -5.78
C GLU A 7 -33.42 24.39 -4.42
N LEU A 8 -32.22 23.99 -3.99
CA LEU A 8 -31.56 24.51 -2.77
C LEU A 8 -31.13 25.98 -2.89
N LYS A 9 -30.83 26.46 -4.11
CA LYS A 9 -30.43 27.86 -4.32
C LYS A 9 -31.62 28.82 -4.22
N HIS A 10 -32.81 28.40 -4.63
CA HIS A 10 -34.01 29.25 -4.60
C HIS A 10 -34.63 29.34 -3.19
N GLY A 11 -34.39 28.36 -2.31
CA GLY A 11 -34.86 28.41 -0.92
C GLY A 11 -34.05 29.34 -0.01
N LYS A 12 -32.91 29.86 -0.47
CA LYS A 12 -31.95 30.63 0.34
C LYS A 12 -32.14 32.15 0.27
N GLU A 13 -33.08 32.66 -0.53
CA GLU A 13 -33.36 34.10 -0.64
C GLU A 13 -34.16 34.69 0.54
N THR A 14 -34.59 33.87 1.50
CA THR A 14 -35.24 34.36 2.72
C THR A 14 -34.44 33.98 3.97
N THR A 15 -33.60 34.93 4.40
CA THR A 15 -33.15 35.12 5.79
C THR A 15 -32.36 33.98 6.42
N GLU A 16 -31.07 33.90 6.11
CA GLU A 16 -30.09 33.37 7.07
C GLU A 16 -28.91 34.36 7.10
N GLU A 17 -28.72 35.01 8.24
CA GLU A 17 -27.48 35.72 8.55
C GLU A 17 -26.34 34.71 8.42
N GLU A 18 -25.49 34.88 7.40
CA GLU A 18 -24.31 34.05 7.19
C GLU A 18 -23.36 34.30 8.37
N ASP A 19 -23.46 33.45 9.40
CA ASP A 19 -22.44 33.33 10.42
C ASP A 19 -21.19 32.81 9.70
N GLU A 20 -20.34 33.72 9.23
CA GLU A 20 -19.05 33.43 8.62
C GLU A 20 -18.20 32.69 9.66
N VAL A 21 -18.29 31.36 9.63
CA VAL A 21 -17.36 30.50 10.35
C VAL A 21 -16.01 30.69 9.66
N ALA A 22 -15.21 31.62 10.18
CA ALA A 22 -13.85 31.85 9.72
C ALA A 22 -13.04 30.56 9.93
N VAL A 23 -12.93 29.75 8.89
CA VAL A 23 -12.02 28.61 8.86
C VAL A 23 -10.62 29.19 8.76
N GLY A 24 -9.97 29.35 9.92
CA GLY A 24 -8.58 29.78 9.99
C GLY A 24 -7.74 28.87 9.10
N MET A 25 -7.08 29.47 8.09
CA MET A 25 -6.07 28.82 7.24
C MET A 25 -4.78 28.59 8.02
N ASP A 26 -4.87 27.93 9.17
CA ASP A 26 -3.72 27.32 9.84
C ASP A 26 -3.61 25.90 9.27
N LYS A 27 -2.39 25.47 8.89
CA LYS A 27 -2.02 24.18 8.25
C LYS A 27 -3.18 23.22 7.94
N GLY A 28 -3.35 22.86 6.67
CA GLY A 28 -4.47 22.06 6.18
C GLY A 28 -4.78 20.85 7.05
N PHE A 29 -6.08 20.61 7.23
CA PHE A 29 -6.60 19.56 8.09
C PHE A 29 -5.91 18.22 7.76
N MET A 30 -5.13 17.70 8.71
CA MET A 30 -4.47 16.41 8.61
C MET A 30 -3.36 16.30 7.54
N ASP A 31 -2.81 17.41 7.05
CA ASP A 31 -1.80 17.43 5.98
C ASP A 31 -0.63 16.47 6.23
N GLU A 32 0.02 16.54 7.39
CA GLU A 32 1.15 15.66 7.73
C GLU A 32 0.75 14.17 7.74
N PHE A 33 -0.46 13.86 8.18
CA PHE A 33 -0.96 12.50 8.16
C PHE A 33 -1.23 12.03 6.73
N PHE A 34 -1.80 12.88 5.88
CA PHE A 34 -2.05 12.54 4.49
C PHE A 34 -0.75 12.40 3.69
N GLU A 35 0.27 13.20 3.97
CA GLU A 35 1.61 13.02 3.41
C GLU A 35 2.18 11.64 3.78
N GLN A 36 2.07 11.23 5.05
CA GLN A 36 2.49 9.89 5.48
C GLN A 36 1.70 8.77 4.78
N VAL A 37 0.39 8.95 4.60
CA VAL A 37 -0.47 7.98 3.89
C VAL A 37 -0.05 7.83 2.44
N GLU A 38 0.18 8.93 1.73
CA GLU A 38 0.60 8.91 0.33
C GLU A 38 2.02 8.35 0.17
N GLU A 39 2.93 8.63 1.11
CA GLU A 39 4.25 8.01 1.12
C GLU A 39 4.16 6.48 1.26
N ILE A 40 3.33 5.98 2.19
CA ILE A 40 3.13 4.53 2.36
C ILE A 40 2.48 3.92 1.11
N ARG A 41 1.50 4.61 0.51
CA ARG A 41 0.87 4.17 -0.74
C ARG A 41 1.90 4.02 -1.85
N GLY A 42 2.76 5.02 -2.06
CA GLY A 42 3.84 4.98 -3.05
C GLY A 42 4.82 3.83 -2.80
N PHE A 43 5.14 3.53 -1.54
CA PHE A 43 5.96 2.35 -1.23
C PHE A 43 5.26 1.03 -1.52
N ILE A 44 3.95 0.91 -1.29
CA ILE A 44 3.19 -0.30 -1.62
C ILE A 44 3.14 -0.49 -3.15
N GLU A 45 2.94 0.58 -3.91
CA GLU A 45 2.95 0.55 -5.38
C GLU A 45 4.31 0.11 -5.92
N SER A 46 5.40 0.72 -5.42
CA SER A 46 6.76 0.33 -5.77
C SER A 46 7.09 -1.12 -5.38
N LEU A 47 6.57 -1.59 -4.24
CA LEU A 47 6.71 -2.98 -3.81
C LEU A 47 6.01 -3.93 -4.81
N ALA A 48 4.80 -3.60 -5.24
CA ALA A 48 4.06 -4.39 -6.22
C ALA A 48 4.80 -4.48 -7.56
N GLU A 49 5.35 -3.37 -8.05
CA GLU A 49 6.18 -3.36 -9.27
C GLU A 49 7.40 -4.28 -9.15
N LYS A 50 8.08 -4.25 -8.00
CA LYS A 50 9.23 -5.13 -7.74
C LYS A 50 8.83 -6.61 -7.69
N VAL A 51 7.65 -6.94 -7.18
CA VAL A 51 7.10 -8.30 -7.22
C VAL A 51 6.85 -8.75 -8.66
N GLU A 52 6.33 -7.86 -9.53
CA GLU A 52 6.17 -8.15 -10.96
C GLU A 52 7.51 -8.33 -11.70
N GLU A 53 8.55 -7.56 -11.33
CA GLU A 53 9.91 -7.77 -11.83
C GLU A 53 10.45 -9.15 -11.43
N VAL A 54 10.24 -9.58 -10.18
CA VAL A 54 10.62 -10.93 -9.72
C VAL A 54 9.92 -12.01 -10.56
N LYS A 55 8.62 -11.88 -10.85
CA LYS A 55 7.90 -12.84 -11.71
C LYS A 55 8.51 -12.97 -13.09
N ARG A 56 8.92 -11.84 -13.69
CA ARG A 56 9.57 -11.79 -15.01
C ARG A 56 10.93 -12.49 -14.97
N ASN A 57 11.76 -12.18 -13.98
CA ASN A 57 13.08 -12.82 -13.85
C ASN A 57 12.98 -14.33 -13.58
N HIS A 58 12.06 -14.75 -12.70
CA HIS A 58 11.75 -16.17 -12.48
C HIS A 58 11.35 -16.87 -13.78
N SER A 59 10.52 -16.24 -14.59
CA SER A 59 10.09 -16.79 -15.89
C SER A 59 11.25 -16.91 -16.87
N ALA A 60 12.11 -15.89 -16.96
CA ALA A 60 13.30 -15.90 -17.81
C ALA A 60 14.29 -17.02 -17.41
N ILE A 61 14.52 -17.19 -16.11
CA ILE A 61 15.39 -18.25 -15.57
C ILE A 61 14.83 -19.64 -15.87
N LEU A 62 13.50 -19.80 -15.79
CA LEU A 62 12.83 -21.06 -16.09
C LEU A 62 12.83 -21.40 -17.59
N ALA A 63 12.80 -20.38 -18.46
CA ALA A 63 12.77 -20.55 -19.91
C ALA A 63 14.12 -20.95 -20.51
N SER A 64 15.24 -20.63 -19.85
CA SER A 64 16.59 -20.99 -20.32
C SER A 64 17.14 -22.24 -19.62
N PRO A 65 17.73 -23.21 -20.34
CA PRO A 65 18.47 -24.30 -19.73
C PRO A 65 19.73 -23.81 -19.01
N ASN A 66 20.35 -22.72 -19.48
CA ASN A 66 21.48 -22.05 -18.87
C ASN A 66 21.12 -20.58 -18.61
N PRO A 67 20.49 -20.27 -17.47
CA PRO A 67 20.15 -18.89 -17.12
C PRO A 67 21.41 -18.05 -16.98
N ASP A 68 21.37 -16.83 -17.51
CA ASP A 68 22.49 -15.91 -17.44
C ASP A 68 22.71 -15.41 -16.01
N GLU A 69 23.97 -15.19 -15.64
CA GLU A 69 24.34 -14.81 -14.28
C GLU A 69 23.85 -13.41 -13.92
N LYS A 70 23.63 -12.55 -14.93
CA LYS A 70 23.10 -11.20 -14.76
C LYS A 70 21.65 -11.23 -14.26
N THR A 71 20.78 -12.04 -14.85
CA THR A 71 19.38 -12.21 -14.42
C THR A 71 19.29 -12.76 -12.99
N LYS A 72 20.22 -13.63 -12.57
CA LYS A 72 20.29 -14.09 -11.18
C LYS A 72 20.69 -12.99 -10.21
N ALA A 73 21.72 -12.22 -10.55
CA ALA A 73 22.14 -11.08 -9.73
C ALA A 73 21.02 -10.04 -9.59
N GLU A 74 20.35 -9.71 -10.70
CA GLU A 74 19.18 -8.82 -10.70
C GLU A 74 18.06 -9.35 -9.79
N LEU A 75 17.80 -10.67 -9.80
CA LEU A 75 16.81 -11.28 -8.92
C LEU A 75 17.20 -11.14 -7.42
N GLU A 76 18.47 -11.35 -7.07
CA GLU A 76 18.94 -11.18 -5.69
C GLU A 76 18.79 -9.73 -5.21
N ASP A 77 19.13 -8.76 -6.07
CA ASP A 77 18.95 -7.33 -5.79
C ASP A 77 17.47 -7.00 -5.57
N LEU A 78 16.57 -7.49 -6.43
CA LEU A 78 15.13 -7.32 -6.28
C LEU A 78 14.61 -7.88 -4.96
N MET A 79 15.08 -9.07 -4.55
CA MET A 79 14.70 -9.67 -3.27
C MET A 79 15.18 -8.84 -2.07
N ALA A 80 16.39 -8.29 -2.15
CA ALA A 80 16.91 -7.40 -1.12
C ALA A 80 16.09 -6.12 -1.00
N ASP A 81 15.72 -5.51 -2.13
CA ASP A 81 14.96 -4.28 -2.17
C ASP A 81 13.51 -4.47 -1.72
N ILE A 82 12.86 -5.57 -2.13
CA ILE A 82 11.55 -5.99 -1.59
C ILE A 82 11.60 -6.08 -0.07
N LYS A 83 12.64 -6.73 0.49
CA LYS A 83 12.79 -6.86 1.95
C LYS A 83 12.96 -5.51 2.64
N LYS A 84 13.78 -4.60 2.08
CA LYS A 84 13.98 -3.25 2.63
C LYS A 84 12.67 -2.46 2.60
N LEU A 85 11.98 -2.46 1.47
CA LEU A 85 10.75 -1.70 1.26
C LEU A 85 9.60 -2.21 2.14
N ALA A 86 9.44 -3.54 2.24
CA ALA A 86 8.46 -4.17 3.12
C ALA A 86 8.68 -3.80 4.60
N ASN A 87 9.94 -3.76 5.05
CA ASN A 87 10.26 -3.33 6.41
C ASN A 87 9.94 -1.84 6.64
N LYS A 88 10.19 -0.98 5.64
CA LYS A 88 9.86 0.44 5.70
C LYS A 88 8.35 0.66 5.82
N ILE A 89 7.56 -0.02 4.97
CA ILE A 89 6.09 0.01 5.03
C ILE A 89 5.59 -0.47 6.39
N ARG A 90 6.09 -1.63 6.86
CA ARG A 90 5.71 -2.19 8.15
C ARG A 90 6.00 -1.25 9.31
N SER A 91 7.17 -0.60 9.32
CA SER A 91 7.54 0.35 10.37
C SER A 91 6.60 1.56 10.39
N LYS A 92 6.29 2.13 9.22
CA LYS A 92 5.37 3.28 9.11
C LYS A 92 3.93 2.91 9.52
N LEU A 93 3.41 1.78 9.05
CA LEU A 93 2.10 1.28 9.48
C LEU A 93 2.04 1.06 10.99
N LYS A 94 3.10 0.48 11.58
CA LYS A 94 3.15 0.28 13.03
C LYS A 94 3.18 1.61 13.80
N SER A 95 3.84 2.64 13.27
CA SER A 95 3.80 3.98 13.87
C SER A 95 2.40 4.58 13.87
N ILE A 96 1.66 4.46 12.76
CA ILE A 96 0.27 4.92 12.68
C ILE A 96 -0.61 4.14 13.67
N GLN A 97 -0.44 2.81 13.73
CA GLN A 97 -1.18 1.97 14.67
C GLN A 97 -0.95 2.39 16.13
N ASN A 98 0.30 2.66 16.52
CA ASN A 98 0.61 3.10 17.88
C ASN A 98 0.00 4.48 18.20
N SER A 99 -0.03 5.41 17.22
CA SER A 99 -0.71 6.71 17.37
C SER A 99 -2.21 6.54 17.58
N ILE A 100 -2.86 5.64 16.82
CA ILE A 100 -4.28 5.30 16.99
C ILE A 100 -4.55 4.74 18.41
N GLU A 101 -3.75 3.77 18.85
CA GLU A 101 -3.89 3.14 20.17
C GLU A 101 -3.72 4.17 21.32
N GLN A 102 -2.79 5.10 21.16
CA GLN A 102 -2.58 6.18 22.13
C GLN A 102 -3.78 7.12 22.22
N GLU A 103 -4.34 7.55 21.09
CA GLU A 103 -5.53 8.43 21.07
C GLU A 103 -6.78 7.73 21.62
N GLU A 104 -6.96 6.44 21.33
CA GLU A 104 -8.04 5.63 21.89
C GLU A 104 -7.97 5.53 23.41
N SER A 105 -6.77 5.34 23.96
CA SER A 105 -6.57 5.26 25.42
C SER A 105 -7.00 6.52 26.18
N GLN A 106 -7.08 7.66 25.48
CA GLN A 106 -7.52 8.94 26.02
C GLN A 106 -9.04 9.17 25.85
N ASN A 107 -9.80 8.15 25.40
CA ASN A 107 -11.23 8.22 25.09
C ASN A 107 -11.61 9.33 24.09
N LYS A 108 -10.67 9.72 23.22
CA LYS A 108 -10.89 10.75 22.20
C LYS A 108 -11.54 10.13 20.96
N SER A 109 -12.86 10.02 20.95
CA SER A 109 -13.59 9.68 19.71
C SER A 109 -13.74 10.94 18.85
N SER A 110 -12.98 11.03 17.76
CA SER A 110 -12.98 12.18 16.84
C SER A 110 -13.14 11.75 15.38
N ALA A 111 -13.48 12.70 14.51
CA ALA A 111 -13.45 12.48 13.06
C ALA A 111 -12.03 12.12 12.57
N ASP A 112 -11.02 12.78 13.11
CA ASP A 112 -9.59 12.50 12.89
C ASP A 112 -9.24 11.02 13.18
N LEU A 113 -9.56 10.52 14.38
CA LEU A 113 -9.30 9.14 14.77
C LEU A 113 -9.96 8.12 13.80
N ARG A 114 -11.18 8.42 13.34
CA ARG A 114 -11.88 7.55 12.36
C ARG A 114 -11.18 7.55 11.00
N ILE A 115 -10.67 8.70 10.55
CA ILE A 115 -9.88 8.82 9.31
C ILE A 115 -8.60 8.00 9.43
N ARG A 116 -7.85 8.17 10.53
CA ARG A 116 -6.61 7.42 10.79
C ARG A 116 -6.82 5.91 10.76
N LYS A 117 -7.82 5.41 11.48
CA LYS A 117 -8.20 3.98 11.49
C LYS A 117 -8.53 3.45 10.10
N THR A 118 -9.33 4.19 9.33
CA THR A 118 -9.76 3.78 7.99
C THR A 118 -8.58 3.69 7.03
N GLN A 119 -7.69 4.69 7.04
CA GLN A 119 -6.49 4.72 6.21
C GLN A 119 -5.52 3.61 6.60
N HIS A 120 -5.21 3.46 7.89
CA HIS A 120 -4.34 2.38 8.38
C HIS A 120 -4.86 1.00 7.97
N SER A 121 -6.16 0.74 8.14
CA SER A 121 -6.80 -0.52 7.77
C SER A 121 -6.69 -0.80 6.26
N THR A 122 -6.88 0.24 5.44
CA THR A 122 -6.83 0.14 3.98
C THR A 122 -5.41 -0.12 3.48
N LEU A 123 -4.43 0.65 3.96
CA LEU A 123 -3.02 0.46 3.60
C LEU A 123 -2.50 -0.90 4.07
N SER A 124 -2.88 -1.33 5.27
CA SER A 124 -2.50 -2.65 5.81
C SER A 124 -3.01 -3.81 4.96
N ARG A 125 -4.28 -3.74 4.51
CA ARG A 125 -4.84 -4.75 3.59
C ARG A 125 -4.07 -4.81 2.28
N LYS A 126 -3.86 -3.66 1.63
CA LYS A 126 -3.08 -3.59 0.37
C LYS A 126 -1.67 -4.13 0.53
N PHE A 127 -0.99 -3.80 1.64
CA PHE A 127 0.35 -4.32 1.90
C PHE A 127 0.36 -5.85 2.05
N VAL A 128 -0.61 -6.41 2.77
CA VAL A 128 -0.74 -7.87 2.94
C VAL A 128 -1.05 -8.55 1.61
N GLU A 129 -1.90 -7.97 0.75
CA GLU A 129 -2.21 -8.49 -0.59
C GLU A 129 -0.93 -8.63 -1.43
N VAL A 130 -0.13 -7.55 -1.53
CA VAL A 130 1.12 -7.56 -2.29
C VAL A 130 2.14 -8.55 -1.71
N MET A 131 2.26 -8.63 -0.38
CA MET A 131 3.16 -9.59 0.27
C MET A 131 2.70 -11.03 0.08
N SER A 132 1.39 -11.27 0.04
CA SER A 132 0.83 -12.59 -0.26
C SER A 132 1.16 -13.00 -1.69
N GLU A 133 1.02 -12.09 -2.65
CA GLU A 133 1.38 -12.33 -4.04
C GLU A 133 2.88 -12.61 -4.23
N TYR A 134 3.74 -11.88 -3.51
CA TYR A 134 5.17 -12.17 -3.47
C TYR A 134 5.45 -13.59 -2.95
N ASN A 135 4.81 -14.00 -1.85
CA ASN A 135 4.99 -15.33 -1.27
C ASN A 135 4.52 -16.44 -2.22
N THR A 136 3.39 -16.25 -2.90
CA THR A 136 2.88 -17.17 -3.92
C THR A 136 3.88 -17.29 -5.06
N THR A 137 4.37 -16.16 -5.58
CA THR A 137 5.37 -16.10 -6.65
C THR A 137 6.63 -16.90 -6.30
N GLN A 138 7.15 -16.73 -5.07
CA GLN A 138 8.32 -17.47 -4.59
C GLN A 138 8.06 -18.97 -4.45
N SER A 139 6.88 -19.34 -3.95
CA SER A 139 6.49 -20.75 -3.77
C SER A 139 6.35 -21.47 -5.11
N ASP A 140 5.68 -20.83 -6.07
CA ASP A 140 5.50 -21.35 -7.43
C ASP A 140 6.83 -21.54 -8.15
N TYR A 141 7.74 -20.57 -8.04
CA TYR A 141 9.08 -20.68 -8.61
C TYR A 141 9.85 -21.85 -8.02
N ARG A 142 9.82 -22.01 -6.69
CA ARG A 142 10.50 -23.13 -6.00
C ARG A 142 9.98 -24.48 -6.48
N GLU A 143 8.66 -24.64 -6.61
CA GLU A 143 8.06 -25.88 -7.08
C GLU A 143 8.44 -26.20 -8.54
N ARG A 144 8.43 -25.17 -9.41
CA ARG A 144 8.88 -25.33 -10.81
C ARG A 144 10.35 -25.70 -10.91
N CYS A 145 11.21 -25.07 -10.12
CA CYS A 145 12.63 -25.41 -10.06
C CYS A 145 12.85 -26.86 -9.62
N LYS A 146 12.14 -27.31 -8.57
CA LYS A 146 12.18 -28.70 -8.12
C LYS A 146 11.77 -29.68 -9.23
N GLY A 147 10.68 -29.40 -9.94
CA GLY A 147 10.22 -30.23 -11.06
C GLY A 147 11.21 -30.30 -12.22
N ARG A 148 11.95 -29.21 -12.51
CA ARG A 148 13.03 -29.23 -13.52
C ARG A 148 14.17 -30.16 -13.10
N ILE A 149 14.61 -30.08 -11.84
CA ILE A 149 15.69 -30.92 -11.31
C ILE A 149 15.30 -32.40 -11.33
N GLN A 150 14.08 -32.73 -10.92
CA GLN A 150 13.57 -34.11 -10.96
C GLN A 150 13.61 -34.69 -12.39
N ARG A 151 13.14 -33.94 -13.38
CA ARG A 151 13.21 -34.37 -14.79
C ARG A 151 14.63 -34.53 -15.30
N GLN A 152 15.59 -33.73 -14.82
CA GLN A 152 17.00 -33.89 -15.20
C GLN A 152 17.65 -35.13 -14.58
N LEU A 153 17.12 -35.64 -13.45
CA LEU A 153 17.60 -36.86 -12.79
C LEU A 153 16.96 -38.14 -13.34
N GLU A 154 15.81 -38.02 -14.00
CA GLU A 154 15.09 -39.13 -14.66
C GLU A 154 15.56 -39.41 -16.10
N ILE A 155 16.50 -38.61 -16.62
CA ILE A 155 17.15 -38.75 -17.94
C ILE A 155 18.51 -39.41 -17.74
#